data_AF-A0A090R266-F1
#
_entry.id   AF-A0A090R266-F1
#
_cell.length_a   1.000
_cell.length_b   1.000
_cell.length_c   1.000
_cell.angle_alpha   90.00
_cell.angle_beta   90.00
_cell.angle_gamma   90.00
#
_symmetry.space_group_name_H-M   'P 1'
#
loop_
_entity.id
_entity.type
_entity.pdbx_description
1 polymer ?
#
loop_
_entity_poly.entity_id
_entity_poly.type
_entity_poly.pdbx_seq_one_letter_code
_entity_poly.pdbx_strand_id
1 'polypeptide(L)'
;MRAERAVIMGMTQDGRVRVLQASRSETGLDTPVAHWQSVTFAINGLPRTVQDMAVTPDARMAYVLSDANLYVVHLGKSSGYVREVVSVAKEGQAPVHLSLLSGANSVLISHADDTVSQWFDVLRDGQRSLTETRTFTLPDSPIVNVIPEYARKGFFALQQDGQLSAFYTTVKGAIFSEPVFAGDLPELLVIAPRANRLLAVSGHDWQLFDVDNRHPEIGIASLWQEIWYEGTQSQRMCGSPPRRTMNLNRN
;
A
#
# COMPACT_ATOMS: atom_id res chain seq x y z
N MET A 1 -27.14 -3.06 6.26
CA MET A 1 -26.19 -3.77 5.36
C MET A 1 -25.30 -2.74 4.67
N ARG A 2 -23.99 -2.99 4.60
CA ARG A 2 -23.08 -2.21 3.77
C ARG A 2 -23.41 -2.53 2.31
N ALA A 3 -23.68 -1.53 1.47
CA ALA A 3 -23.96 -1.76 0.06
C ALA A 3 -22.76 -2.46 -0.60
N GLU A 4 -22.99 -3.62 -1.22
CA GLU A 4 -21.96 -4.32 -1.99
C GLU A 4 -21.67 -3.51 -3.25
N ARG A 5 -20.48 -2.90 -3.27
CA ARG A 5 -19.98 -2.08 -4.37
C ARG A 5 -18.54 -2.47 -4.71
N ALA A 6 -18.18 -2.35 -5.97
CA ALA A 6 -16.80 -2.44 -6.45
C ALA A 6 -16.53 -1.26 -7.38
N VAL A 7 -15.31 -0.73 -7.32
CA VAL A 7 -14.87 0.35 -8.20
C VAL A 7 -13.55 -0.04 -8.83
N ILE A 8 -13.45 0.19 -10.13
CA ILE A 8 -12.22 0.12 -10.91
C ILE A 8 -12.00 1.52 -11.49
N MET A 9 -10.81 2.07 -11.27
CA MET A 9 -10.37 3.31 -11.90
C MET A 9 -9.21 2.97 -12.84
N GLY A 10 -9.20 3.60 -14.01
CA GLY A 10 -8.12 3.42 -14.96
C GLY A 10 -7.97 4.62 -15.89
N MET A 11 -6.81 4.72 -16.52
CA MET A 11 -6.53 5.72 -17.54
C MET A 11 -6.67 5.09 -18.92
N THR A 12 -7.36 5.79 -19.81
CA THR A 12 -7.47 5.39 -21.23
C THR A 12 -6.25 5.87 -22.02
N GLN A 13 -6.02 5.31 -23.20
CA GLN A 13 -4.86 5.64 -24.05
C GLN A 13 -4.78 7.14 -24.41
N ASP A 14 -5.91 7.86 -24.41
CA ASP A 14 -5.98 9.31 -24.67
C ASP A 14 -5.80 10.18 -23.40
N GLY A 15 -5.35 9.56 -22.30
CA GLY A 15 -5.03 10.22 -21.03
C GLY A 15 -6.24 10.52 -20.14
N ARG A 16 -7.45 10.08 -20.51
CA ARG A 16 -8.63 10.34 -19.67
C ARG A 16 -8.80 9.26 -18.61
N VAL A 17 -8.95 9.68 -17.36
CA VAL A 17 -9.37 8.80 -16.26
C VAL A 17 -10.84 8.42 -16.40
N ARG A 18 -11.13 7.14 -16.20
CA ARG A 18 -12.47 6.55 -16.21
C ARG A 18 -12.67 5.71 -14.97
N VAL A 19 -13.92 5.68 -14.51
CA VAL A 19 -14.34 4.87 -13.37
C VAL A 19 -15.44 3.94 -13.83
N LEU A 20 -15.25 2.64 -13.58
CA LEU A 20 -16.31 1.63 -13.63
C LEU A 20 -16.72 1.34 -12.19
N GLN A 21 -18.00 1.50 -11.91
CA GLN A 21 -18.59 1.19 -10.61
C GLN A 21 -19.65 0.11 -10.78
N ALA A 22 -19.48 -1.01 -10.07
CA ALA A 22 -20.46 -2.08 -9.99
C ALA A 22 -21.14 -2.03 -8.62
N SER A 23 -22.46 -2.22 -8.59
CA SER A 23 -23.21 -2.36 -7.34
C SER A 23 -24.24 -3.46 -7.44
N ARG A 24 -24.47 -4.13 -6.32
CA ARG A 24 -25.52 -5.14 -6.19
C ARG A 24 -26.82 -4.47 -5.74
N SER A 25 -27.91 -4.80 -6.41
CA SER A 25 -29.27 -4.45 -6.01
C SER A 25 -30.13 -5.69 -5.91
N GLU A 26 -31.12 -5.64 -5.02
CA GLU A 26 -32.11 -6.69 -4.86
C GLU A 26 -33.48 -6.14 -5.25
N THR A 27 -34.22 -6.92 -6.03
CA THR A 27 -35.58 -6.60 -6.47
C THR A 27 -36.51 -7.75 -6.14
N GLY A 28 -37.77 -7.45 -5.84
CA GLY A 28 -38.78 -8.43 -5.44
C GLY A 28 -39.14 -8.32 -3.96
N LEU A 29 -40.42 -8.54 -3.64
CA LEU A 29 -40.96 -8.44 -2.27
C LEU A 29 -40.89 -9.78 -1.53
N ASP A 30 -41.35 -10.87 -2.17
CA ASP A 30 -41.44 -12.20 -1.53
C ASP A 30 -40.21 -13.08 -1.80
N THR A 31 -39.50 -12.85 -2.90
CA THR A 31 -38.27 -13.58 -3.25
C THR A 31 -37.27 -12.60 -3.83
N PRO A 32 -36.44 -11.95 -2.99
CA PRO A 32 -35.45 -11.00 -3.45
C PRO A 32 -34.46 -11.67 -4.40
N VAL A 33 -34.29 -11.11 -5.61
CA VAL A 33 -33.30 -11.56 -6.58
C VAL A 33 -32.19 -10.53 -6.67
N ALA A 34 -30.97 -10.97 -6.38
CA ALA A 34 -29.77 -10.16 -6.51
C ALA A 34 -29.35 -10.03 -7.98
N HIS A 35 -29.08 -8.81 -8.42
CA HIS A 35 -28.46 -8.53 -9.71
C HIS A 35 -27.36 -7.47 -9.55
N TRP A 36 -26.35 -7.56 -10.41
CA TRP A 36 -25.28 -6.58 -10.51
C TRP A 36 -25.56 -5.61 -11.64
N GLN A 37 -25.36 -4.34 -11.36
CA GLN A 37 -25.41 -3.27 -12.35
C GLN A 37 -24.09 -2.51 -12.33
N SER A 38 -23.62 -2.09 -13.50
CA SER A 38 -22.40 -1.29 -13.63
C SER A 38 -22.66 0.01 -14.36
N VAL A 39 -22.02 1.08 -13.90
CA VAL A 39 -22.01 2.38 -14.56
C VAL A 39 -20.57 2.80 -14.80
N THR A 40 -20.32 3.42 -15.95
CA THR A 40 -19.03 4.03 -16.27
C THR A 40 -19.18 5.54 -16.35
N PHE A 41 -18.27 6.28 -15.73
CA PHE A 41 -18.28 7.75 -15.77
C PHE A 41 -16.86 8.31 -15.80
N ALA A 42 -16.77 9.59 -16.21
CA ALA A 42 -15.55 10.38 -16.14
C ALA A 42 -15.58 11.27 -14.89
N ILE A 43 -14.40 11.67 -14.42
CA ILE A 43 -14.25 12.69 -13.38
C ILE A 43 -13.68 13.94 -14.04
N ASN A 44 -14.43 15.04 -13.95
CA ASN A 44 -13.98 16.33 -14.45
C ASN A 44 -12.91 16.93 -13.52
N GLY A 45 -11.94 17.64 -14.10
CA GLY A 45 -10.89 18.33 -13.34
C GLY A 45 -9.64 17.49 -13.03
N LEU A 46 -9.58 16.24 -13.50
CA LEU A 46 -8.35 15.43 -13.43
C LEU A 46 -7.38 15.78 -14.56
N PRO A 47 -6.05 15.64 -14.32
CA PRO A 47 -5.03 15.84 -15.32
C PRO A 47 -5.06 14.74 -16.39
N ARG A 48 -4.41 14.99 -17.53
CA ARG A 48 -4.24 14.01 -18.61
C ARG A 48 -3.02 13.12 -18.44
N THR A 49 -2.08 13.56 -17.63
CA THR A 49 -0.92 12.81 -17.17
C THR A 49 -1.25 12.26 -15.81
N VAL A 50 -1.11 10.95 -15.63
CA VAL A 50 -1.28 10.31 -14.31
C VAL A 50 -0.05 9.46 -14.08
N GLN A 51 0.65 9.75 -12.98
CA GLN A 51 1.81 8.97 -12.54
C GLN A 51 1.36 7.73 -11.77
N ASP A 52 0.38 7.91 -10.88
CA ASP A 52 -0.16 6.82 -10.06
C ASP A 52 -1.61 7.11 -9.64
N MET A 53 -2.36 6.07 -9.27
CA MET A 53 -3.72 6.19 -8.77
C MET A 53 -4.09 5.05 -7.83
N ALA A 54 -4.90 5.36 -6.83
CA ALA A 54 -5.42 4.37 -5.90
C ALA A 54 -6.87 4.64 -5.53
N VAL A 55 -7.67 3.56 -5.43
CA VAL A 55 -9.06 3.61 -4.97
C VAL A 55 -9.13 3.01 -3.57
N THR A 56 -9.82 3.68 -2.65
CA THR A 56 -9.96 3.19 -1.28
C THR A 56 -10.80 1.90 -1.25
N PRO A 57 -10.51 0.93 -0.35
CA PRO A 57 -11.24 -0.33 -0.27
C PRO A 57 -12.74 -0.19 -0.01
N ASP A 58 -13.17 0.93 0.58
CA ASP A 58 -14.59 1.23 0.78
C ASP A 58 -15.28 1.83 -0.47
N ALA A 59 -14.51 2.05 -1.55
CA ALA A 59 -14.94 2.61 -2.82
C ALA A 59 -15.69 3.94 -2.66
N ARG A 60 -15.19 4.80 -1.77
CA ARG A 60 -15.70 6.16 -1.54
C ARG A 60 -14.74 7.24 -2.00
N MET A 61 -13.45 6.95 -1.99
CA MET A 61 -12.43 7.91 -2.36
C MET A 61 -11.48 7.29 -3.38
N ALA A 62 -10.88 8.14 -4.20
CA ALA A 62 -9.74 7.80 -5.01
C ALA A 62 -8.72 8.93 -4.94
N TYR A 63 -7.48 8.59 -5.22
CA TYR A 63 -6.35 9.49 -5.23
C TYR A 63 -5.67 9.36 -6.58
N VAL A 64 -5.37 10.49 -7.21
CA VAL A 64 -4.68 10.54 -8.51
C VAL A 64 -3.46 11.44 -8.36
N LEU A 65 -2.28 10.86 -8.55
CA LEU A 65 -1.01 11.57 -8.47
C LEU A 65 -0.60 12.05 -9.87
N SER A 66 -0.33 13.35 -9.99
CA SER A 66 0.23 13.95 -11.20
C SER A 66 1.14 15.10 -10.85
N ASP A 67 2.36 15.07 -11.38
CA ASP A 67 3.38 16.09 -11.20
C ASP A 67 3.63 16.35 -9.71
N ALA A 68 3.36 17.57 -9.24
CA ALA A 68 3.50 17.94 -7.84
C ALA A 68 2.24 17.72 -6.99
N ASN A 69 1.14 17.25 -7.59
CA ASN A 69 -0.19 17.32 -7.00
C ASN A 69 -0.84 15.96 -6.79
N LEU A 70 -1.52 15.82 -5.65
CA LEU A 70 -2.43 14.74 -5.37
C LEU A 70 -3.87 15.24 -5.45
N TYR A 71 -4.63 14.68 -6.37
CA TYR A 71 -6.05 14.96 -6.55
C TYR A 71 -6.85 14.01 -5.67
N VAL A 72 -7.59 14.55 -4.71
CA VAL A 72 -8.48 13.79 -3.84
C VAL A 72 -9.86 13.75 -4.47
N VAL A 73 -10.30 12.58 -4.87
CA VAL A 73 -11.55 12.35 -5.61
C VAL A 73 -12.57 11.71 -4.68
N HIS A 74 -13.76 12.29 -4.60
CA HIS A 74 -14.91 11.64 -3.98
C HIS A 74 -15.70 10.84 -5.03
N LEU A 75 -16.06 9.61 -4.68
CA LEU A 75 -16.83 8.67 -5.50
C LEU A 75 -18.23 8.48 -4.93
N GLY A 76 -19.23 8.85 -5.72
CA GLY A 76 -20.65 8.68 -5.43
C GLY A 76 -21.18 7.30 -5.82
N LYS A 77 -22.47 7.23 -6.18
CA LYS A 77 -23.09 5.99 -6.67
C LYS A 77 -22.89 5.78 -8.17
N SER A 78 -22.82 6.87 -8.93
CA SER A 78 -22.76 6.87 -10.40
C SER A 78 -22.02 8.08 -10.97
N SER A 79 -21.29 8.79 -10.11
CA SER A 79 -20.52 9.99 -10.45
C SER A 79 -19.38 10.18 -9.47
N GLY A 80 -18.44 11.05 -9.79
CA GLY A 80 -17.37 11.47 -8.89
C GLY A 80 -16.92 12.89 -9.21
N TYR A 81 -16.24 13.50 -8.27
CA TYR A 81 -15.69 14.86 -8.43
C TYR A 81 -14.37 14.99 -7.68
N VAL A 82 -13.51 15.89 -8.16
CA VAL A 82 -12.30 16.30 -7.44
C VAL A 82 -12.74 17.14 -6.24
N ARG A 83 -12.56 16.61 -5.04
CA ARG A 83 -12.88 17.29 -3.78
C ARG A 83 -11.83 18.34 -3.44
N GLU A 84 -10.57 18.01 -3.67
CA GLU A 84 -9.41 18.77 -3.23
C GLU A 84 -8.21 18.45 -4.13
N VAL A 85 -7.33 19.42 -4.34
CA VAL A 85 -6.02 19.22 -4.98
C VAL A 85 -4.98 19.71 -3.99
N VAL A 86 -4.05 18.83 -3.63
CA VAL A 86 -3.01 19.12 -2.63
C VAL A 86 -1.65 19.05 -3.30
N SER A 87 -0.83 20.08 -3.11
CA SER A 87 0.59 20.01 -3.49
C SER A 87 1.30 19.08 -2.51
N VAL A 88 1.84 17.99 -3.03
CA VAL A 88 2.56 16.98 -2.26
C VAL A 88 4.07 17.00 -2.53
N ALA A 89 4.51 17.68 -3.58
CA ALA A 89 5.94 17.94 -3.80
C ALA A 89 6.43 19.09 -2.92
N LYS A 90 7.66 18.93 -2.40
CA LYS A 90 8.51 20.03 -1.91
C LYS A 90 9.72 20.14 -2.84
N GLU A 91 10.51 21.21 -2.73
CA GLU A 91 11.70 21.39 -3.55
C GLU A 91 12.66 20.19 -3.43
N GLY A 92 12.98 19.54 -4.55
CA GLY A 92 13.78 18.30 -4.57
C GLY A 92 13.03 17.00 -4.22
N GLN A 93 11.76 17.07 -3.78
CA GLN A 93 10.97 15.93 -3.31
C GLN A 93 9.83 15.58 -4.28
N ALA A 94 10.14 15.37 -5.56
CA ALA A 94 9.13 14.98 -6.54
C ALA A 94 8.46 13.66 -6.11
N PRO A 95 7.13 13.57 -6.05
CA PRO A 95 6.43 12.34 -5.68
C PRO A 95 6.59 11.30 -6.79
N VAL A 96 6.67 10.02 -6.41
CA VAL A 96 6.96 8.91 -7.33
C VAL A 96 5.88 7.85 -7.29
N HIS A 97 5.59 7.28 -6.12
CA HIS A 97 4.59 6.22 -5.96
C HIS A 97 3.58 6.54 -4.87
N LEU A 98 2.35 6.11 -5.11
CA LEU A 98 1.21 6.23 -4.21
C LEU A 98 0.88 4.87 -3.60
N SER A 99 0.61 4.83 -2.31
CA SER A 99 0.18 3.61 -1.63
C SER A 99 -0.87 3.91 -0.56
N LEU A 100 -1.84 3.00 -0.40
CA LEU A 100 -2.86 3.11 0.63
C LEU A 100 -2.46 2.26 1.84
N LEU A 101 -2.50 2.85 3.03
CA LEU A 101 -2.14 2.16 4.26
C LEU A 101 -3.36 1.95 5.18
N SER A 102 -3.37 0.79 5.87
CA SER A 102 -4.34 0.44 6.91
C SER A 102 -5.81 0.59 6.49
N GLY A 103 -6.26 -0.22 5.52
CA GLY A 103 -7.62 -0.10 4.99
C GLY A 103 -7.93 1.25 4.32
N ALA A 104 -6.87 1.95 3.88
CA ALA A 104 -6.90 3.28 3.28
C ALA A 104 -7.36 4.43 4.19
N ASN A 105 -7.04 4.34 5.48
CA ASN A 105 -7.20 5.49 6.38
C ASN A 105 -6.10 6.55 6.20
N SER A 106 -4.98 6.19 5.55
CA SER A 106 -3.93 7.12 5.16
C SER A 106 -3.35 6.79 3.80
N VAL A 107 -2.77 7.81 3.18
CA VAL A 107 -2.02 7.72 1.94
C VAL A 107 -0.53 7.83 2.26
N LEU A 108 0.27 6.94 1.67
CA LEU A 108 1.72 7.03 1.63
C LEU A 108 2.14 7.50 0.24
N ILE A 109 3.11 8.41 0.18
CA ILE A 109 3.72 8.88 -1.06
C ILE A 109 5.23 8.73 -0.91
N SER A 110 5.89 7.98 -1.79
CA SER A 110 7.35 7.99 -1.88
C SER A 110 7.82 9.15 -2.75
N HIS A 111 8.97 9.71 -2.42
CA HIS A 111 9.56 10.87 -3.08
C HIS A 111 10.95 10.55 -3.63
N ALA A 112 11.39 11.32 -4.61
CA ALA A 112 12.69 11.17 -5.26
C ALA A 112 13.90 11.51 -4.35
N ASP A 113 13.66 12.08 -3.17
CA ASP A 113 14.68 12.35 -2.15
C ASP A 113 14.74 11.28 -1.05
N ASP A 114 14.20 10.10 -1.34
CA ASP A 114 14.20 8.94 -0.45
C ASP A 114 13.45 9.17 0.86
N THR A 115 12.37 9.95 0.75
CA THR A 115 11.39 10.09 1.81
C THR A 115 10.07 9.42 1.45
N VAL A 116 9.34 8.99 2.49
CA VAL A 116 7.93 8.60 2.40
C VAL A 116 7.11 9.55 3.27
N SER A 117 6.18 10.27 2.69
CA SER A 117 5.25 11.14 3.43
C SER A 117 3.92 10.41 3.69
N GLN A 118 3.35 10.63 4.88
CA GLN A 118 2.06 10.07 5.27
C GLN A 118 1.00 11.15 5.43
N TRP A 119 -0.12 10.97 4.75
CA TRP A 119 -1.22 11.92 4.67
C TRP A 119 -2.52 11.33 5.22
N PHE A 120 -3.25 12.13 6.00
CA PHE A 120 -4.56 11.78 6.53
C PHE A 120 -5.61 12.79 6.10
N ASP A 121 -6.83 12.30 5.88
CA ASP A 121 -8.00 13.16 5.67
C ASP A 121 -8.55 13.64 7.01
N VAL A 122 -8.12 14.82 7.43
CA VAL A 122 -8.44 15.40 8.74
C VAL A 122 -9.61 16.37 8.62
N LEU A 123 -10.46 16.41 9.66
CA LEU A 123 -11.52 17.41 9.75
C LEU A 123 -10.94 18.68 10.40
N ARG A 124 -10.88 19.77 9.66
CA ARG A 124 -10.43 21.09 10.12
C ARG A 124 -11.49 22.13 9.78
N ASP A 125 -11.96 22.88 10.79
CA ASP A 125 -12.97 23.93 10.62
C ASP A 125 -14.24 23.47 9.89
N GLY A 126 -14.66 22.22 10.14
CA GLY A 126 -15.83 21.61 9.51
C GLY A 126 -15.63 21.07 8.09
N GLN A 127 -14.44 21.23 7.51
CA GLN A 127 -14.07 20.71 6.20
C GLN A 127 -13.00 19.64 6.28
N ARG A 128 -13.11 18.62 5.43
CA ARG A 128 -12.10 17.56 5.33
C ARG A 128 -11.00 17.99 4.37
N SER A 129 -9.76 17.95 4.84
CA SER A 129 -8.58 18.29 4.05
C SER A 129 -7.50 17.23 4.25
N LEU A 130 -6.87 16.83 3.15
CA LEU A 130 -5.76 15.90 3.18
C LEU A 130 -4.50 16.63 3.68
N THR A 131 -3.98 16.21 4.82
CA THR A 131 -2.87 16.87 5.52
C THR A 131 -1.71 15.90 5.74
N GLU A 132 -0.50 16.36 5.44
CA GLU A 132 0.74 15.65 5.78
C GLU A 132 0.88 15.60 7.30
N THR A 133 1.14 14.42 7.84
CA THR A 133 1.25 14.22 9.29
C THR A 133 2.62 13.73 9.72
N ARG A 134 3.33 13.01 8.84
CA ARG A 134 4.62 12.39 9.12
C ARG A 134 5.44 12.25 7.84
N THR A 135 6.75 12.24 8.01
CA THR A 135 7.73 11.95 6.96
C THR A 135 8.70 10.90 7.51
N PHE A 136 8.99 9.87 6.71
CA PHE A 136 9.98 8.84 7.00
C PHE A 136 11.13 9.02 6.03
N THR A 137 12.35 9.14 6.54
CA THR A 137 13.56 9.31 5.71
C THR A 137 14.31 7.98 5.65
N LEU A 138 14.67 7.57 4.45
CA LEU A 138 15.50 6.40 4.18
C LEU A 138 16.81 6.90 3.54
N PRO A 139 17.94 6.86 4.24
CA PRO A 139 19.20 7.35 3.69
C PRO A 139 19.79 6.34 2.69
N ASP A 140 20.85 6.78 2.00
CA ASP A 140 21.82 5.96 1.28
C ASP A 140 21.43 5.41 -0.11
N SER A 141 20.14 5.19 -0.41
CA SER A 141 19.75 4.59 -1.69
C SER A 141 18.31 4.89 -2.13
N PRO A 142 18.03 5.03 -3.45
CA PRO A 142 16.70 5.31 -3.99
C PRO A 142 15.59 4.36 -3.50
N ILE A 143 14.44 4.88 -3.05
CA ILE A 143 13.26 4.04 -2.76
C ILE A 143 12.65 3.54 -4.07
N VAL A 144 12.58 2.22 -4.25
CA VAL A 144 11.99 1.61 -5.46
C VAL A 144 10.60 1.02 -5.23
N ASN A 145 10.25 0.70 -3.99
CA ASN A 145 8.94 0.12 -3.68
C ASN A 145 8.52 0.40 -2.23
N VAL A 146 7.23 0.63 -2.03
CA VAL A 146 6.59 0.78 -0.71
C VAL A 146 5.48 -0.26 -0.60
N ILE A 147 5.59 -1.15 0.39
CA ILE A 147 4.71 -2.30 0.57
C ILE A 147 3.91 -2.08 1.86
N PRO A 148 2.68 -1.52 1.77
CA PRO A 148 1.86 -1.28 2.96
C PRO A 148 1.31 -2.59 3.54
N GLU A 149 1.28 -2.70 4.87
CA GLU A 149 0.52 -3.77 5.52
C GLU A 149 -0.99 -3.54 5.36
N TYR A 150 -1.72 -4.63 5.16
CA TYR A 150 -3.16 -4.57 4.87
C TYR A 150 -4.00 -3.98 6.02
N ALA A 151 -3.87 -4.56 7.22
CA ALA A 151 -4.69 -4.23 8.38
C ALA A 151 -3.96 -3.41 9.47
N ARG A 152 -2.64 -3.31 9.37
CA ARG A 152 -1.78 -2.68 10.38
C ARG A 152 -1.24 -1.37 9.85
N LYS A 153 -0.71 -0.55 10.76
CA LYS A 153 -0.13 0.76 10.50
C LYS A 153 1.36 0.69 10.16
N GLY A 154 1.81 -0.42 9.59
CA GLY A 154 3.18 -0.61 9.16
C GLY A 154 3.30 -0.73 7.66
N PHE A 155 4.50 -0.45 7.15
CA PHE A 155 4.85 -0.66 5.76
C PHE A 155 6.32 -1.03 5.66
N PHE A 156 6.68 -1.68 4.56
CA PHE A 156 8.06 -1.90 4.17
C PHE A 156 8.44 -0.94 3.05
N ALA A 157 9.70 -0.54 3.02
CA ALA A 157 10.28 0.20 1.91
C ALA A 157 11.51 -0.55 1.43
N LEU A 158 11.56 -0.81 0.12
CA LEU A 158 12.68 -1.44 -0.56
C LEU A 158 13.48 -0.35 -1.27
N GLN A 159 14.79 -0.33 -1.03
CA GLN A 159 15.72 0.57 -1.70
C GLN A 159 16.47 -0.13 -2.84
N GLN A 160 17.02 0.66 -3.75
CA GLN A 160 17.65 0.21 -5.00
C GLN A 160 18.88 -0.69 -4.79
N ASP A 161 19.50 -0.59 -3.62
CA ASP A 161 20.66 -1.40 -3.19
C ASP A 161 20.25 -2.73 -2.53
N GLY A 162 18.95 -3.01 -2.42
CA GLY A 162 18.41 -4.22 -1.81
C GLY A 162 18.20 -4.13 -0.31
N GLN A 163 18.41 -2.95 0.29
CA GLN A 163 18.03 -2.67 1.68
C GLN A 163 16.50 -2.71 1.82
N LEU A 164 16.02 -3.55 2.75
CA LEU A 164 14.60 -3.63 3.09
C LEU A 164 14.40 -3.09 4.50
N SER A 165 13.62 -2.02 4.62
CA SER A 165 13.34 -1.37 5.90
C SER A 165 11.86 -1.50 6.25
N ALA A 166 11.53 -1.72 7.53
CA ALA A 166 10.16 -1.77 8.02
C ALA A 166 9.88 -0.60 8.98
N PHE A 167 8.69 -0.01 8.85
CA PHE A 167 8.25 1.14 9.62
C PHE A 167 6.90 0.88 10.26
N TYR A 168 6.67 1.47 11.44
CA TYR A 168 5.34 1.65 12.01
C TYR A 168 5.03 3.12 12.17
N THR A 169 3.84 3.54 11.76
CA THR A 169 3.45 4.96 11.78
C THR A 169 3.14 5.48 13.18
N THR A 170 3.48 4.76 14.23
CA THR A 170 3.44 5.19 15.64
C THR A 170 4.84 5.35 16.22
N VAL A 171 5.85 4.74 15.62
CA VAL A 171 7.25 4.76 16.05
C VAL A 171 8.03 5.78 15.21
N LYS A 172 9.12 6.32 15.77
CA LYS A 172 10.06 7.17 15.02
C LYS A 172 11.15 6.27 14.41
N GLY A 173 11.37 6.42 13.10
CA GLY A 173 12.39 5.67 12.38
C GLY A 173 11.99 4.23 12.01
N ALA A 174 12.91 3.52 11.37
CA ALA A 174 12.75 2.13 11.01
C ALA A 174 12.82 1.24 12.26
N ILE A 175 11.98 0.21 12.32
CA ILE A 175 12.02 -0.84 13.35
C ILE A 175 12.83 -2.07 12.89
N PHE A 176 13.15 -2.11 11.60
CA PHE A 176 13.98 -3.11 10.97
C PHE A 176 14.64 -2.46 9.76
N SER A 177 15.91 -2.76 9.51
CA SER A 177 16.60 -2.38 8.27
C SER A 177 17.73 -3.36 8.04
N GLU A 178 17.65 -4.19 7.00
CA GLU A 178 18.72 -5.11 6.62
C GLU A 178 18.85 -5.21 5.08
N PRO A 179 20.05 -5.51 4.55
CA PRO A 179 20.27 -5.80 3.14
C PRO A 179 19.74 -7.21 2.81
N VAL A 180 18.44 -7.31 2.54
CA VAL A 180 17.76 -8.59 2.32
C VAL A 180 18.03 -9.15 0.92
N PHE A 181 18.13 -8.27 -0.07
CA PHE A 181 18.33 -8.64 -1.46
C PHE A 181 19.75 -8.30 -1.90
N ALA A 182 20.54 -9.32 -2.25
CA ALA A 182 21.87 -9.12 -2.82
C ALA A 182 21.77 -9.33 -4.34
N GLY A 183 21.91 -8.26 -5.12
CA GLY A 183 21.81 -8.30 -6.58
C GLY A 183 20.47 -7.76 -7.09
N ASP A 184 19.83 -8.50 -8.00
CA ASP A 184 18.59 -8.06 -8.64
C ASP A 184 17.43 -8.00 -7.63
N LEU A 185 16.66 -6.91 -7.70
CA LEU A 185 15.48 -6.71 -6.87
C LEU A 185 14.30 -7.56 -7.37
N PRO A 186 13.39 -7.97 -6.47
CA PRO A 186 12.20 -8.70 -6.90
C PRO A 186 11.29 -7.84 -7.76
N GLU A 187 10.70 -8.44 -8.79
CA GLU A 187 9.68 -7.83 -9.65
C GLU A 187 8.40 -7.54 -8.87
N LEU A 188 8.07 -8.40 -7.90
CA LEU A 188 6.93 -8.23 -7.01
C LEU A 188 7.33 -8.52 -5.57
N LEU A 189 6.98 -7.60 -4.67
CA LEU A 189 7.13 -7.77 -3.24
C LEU A 189 5.80 -7.49 -2.55
N VAL A 190 5.25 -8.49 -1.84
CA VAL A 190 3.96 -8.36 -1.17
C VAL A 190 4.00 -8.93 0.25
N ILE A 191 3.26 -8.28 1.15
CA ILE A 191 3.06 -8.75 2.52
C ILE A 191 1.69 -9.44 2.64
N ALA A 192 1.63 -10.57 3.31
CA ALA A 192 0.38 -11.27 3.59
C ALA A 192 -0.55 -10.39 4.46
N PRO A 193 -1.89 -10.51 4.35
CA PRO A 193 -2.83 -9.69 5.12
C PRO A 193 -2.67 -9.78 6.64
N ARG A 194 -2.12 -10.90 7.14
CA ARG A 194 -1.81 -11.13 8.56
C ARG A 194 -0.45 -10.57 8.98
N ALA A 195 0.28 -9.91 8.08
CA ALA A 195 1.58 -9.29 8.33
C ALA A 195 2.65 -10.25 8.88
N ASN A 196 2.54 -11.54 8.56
CA ASN A 196 3.41 -12.58 9.09
C ASN A 196 4.23 -13.29 8.00
N ARG A 197 4.06 -12.91 6.73
CA ARG A 197 4.77 -13.48 5.58
C ARG A 197 5.00 -12.42 4.52
N LEU A 198 6.18 -12.41 3.93
CA LEU A 198 6.53 -11.56 2.80
C LEU A 198 6.96 -12.44 1.63
N LEU A 199 6.38 -12.20 0.46
CA LEU A 199 6.64 -12.96 -0.77
C LEU A 199 7.36 -12.05 -1.76
N ALA A 200 8.54 -12.47 -2.17
CA ALA A 200 9.31 -11.86 -3.24
C ALA A 200 9.23 -12.77 -4.48
N VAL A 201 8.95 -12.20 -5.65
CA VAL A 201 8.88 -12.93 -6.93
C VAL A 201 9.86 -12.29 -7.91
N SER A 202 10.66 -13.11 -8.58
CA SER A 202 11.62 -12.72 -9.63
C SER A 202 11.49 -13.71 -10.78
N GLY A 203 10.89 -13.28 -11.90
CA GLY A 203 10.55 -14.17 -13.02
C GLY A 203 9.72 -15.38 -12.58
N HIS A 204 10.30 -16.58 -12.68
CA HIS A 204 9.65 -17.84 -12.30
C HIS A 204 10.00 -18.31 -10.87
N ASP A 205 10.91 -17.61 -10.21
CA ASP A 205 11.34 -17.92 -8.86
C ASP A 205 10.60 -17.07 -7.82
N TRP A 206 10.43 -17.63 -6.63
CA TRP A 206 9.86 -16.90 -5.51
C TRP A 206 10.52 -17.29 -4.20
N GLN A 207 10.56 -16.33 -3.29
CA GLN A 207 11.08 -16.48 -1.93
C GLN A 207 10.02 -16.04 -0.93
N LEU A 208 9.82 -16.86 0.09
CA LEU A 208 8.89 -16.57 1.17
C LEU A 208 9.66 -16.38 2.48
N PHE A 209 9.45 -15.21 3.07
CA PHE A 209 10.04 -14.81 4.34
C PHE A 209 9.00 -14.94 5.45
N ASP A 210 9.39 -15.55 6.56
CA ASP A 210 8.61 -15.50 7.79
C ASP A 210 8.82 -14.14 8.45
N VAL A 211 7.75 -13.38 8.67
CA VAL A 211 7.81 -12.07 9.35
C VAL A 211 7.32 -12.26 10.78
N ASP A 212 8.21 -12.08 11.75
CA ASP A 212 7.85 -12.12 13.17
C ASP A 212 7.65 -10.68 13.69
N ASN A 213 6.41 -10.34 14.01
CA ASN A 213 5.98 -8.99 14.38
C ASN A 213 5.00 -9.06 15.56
N ARG A 214 5.54 -9.44 16.73
CA ARG A 214 4.76 -9.77 17.94
C ARG A 214 4.14 -8.54 18.62
N HIS A 215 4.79 -7.38 18.57
CA HIS A 215 4.35 -6.18 19.31
C HIS A 215 4.58 -4.89 18.48
N PRO A 216 3.73 -4.62 17.48
CA PRO A 216 3.89 -3.47 16.58
C PRO A 216 3.60 -2.12 17.26
N GLU A 217 2.73 -2.16 18.28
CA GLU A 217 2.19 -1.00 18.99
C GLU A 217 2.96 -0.69 20.27
N ILE A 218 3.82 -1.61 20.70
CA ILE A 218 4.66 -1.49 21.87
C ILE A 218 6.06 -1.79 21.36
N GLY A 219 6.84 -0.75 21.05
CA GLY A 219 8.24 -0.91 20.68
C GLY A 219 9.01 -1.57 21.83
N ILE A 220 9.01 -2.89 21.87
CA ILE A 220 9.75 -3.69 22.85
C ILE A 220 10.86 -4.37 22.06
N ALA A 221 12.04 -3.77 22.15
CA ALA A 221 13.28 -4.51 22.02
C ALA A 221 13.29 -5.62 23.08
N SER A 222 13.77 -6.80 22.69
CA SER A 222 13.92 -8.02 23.51
C SER A 222 12.72 -8.98 23.48
N LEU A 223 12.89 -10.06 22.71
CA LEU A 223 13.18 -11.38 23.26
C LEU A 223 13.56 -12.32 22.10
N TRP A 224 14.82 -12.76 22.12
CA TRP A 224 15.37 -13.78 21.25
C TRP A 224 14.54 -15.08 21.33
N GLN A 225 14.42 -15.79 20.21
CA GLN A 225 14.78 -17.22 20.09
C GLN A 225 15.00 -17.57 18.62
N GLU A 226 16.23 -17.91 18.30
CA GLU A 226 16.60 -18.68 17.12
C GLU A 226 16.28 -20.15 17.44
N ILE A 227 15.36 -20.77 16.70
CA ILE A 227 15.04 -22.19 16.89
C ILE A 227 15.68 -22.95 15.73
N TRP A 228 16.80 -23.62 16.03
CA TRP A 228 17.35 -24.66 15.17
C TRP A 228 16.58 -25.96 15.42
N TYR A 229 16.22 -26.68 14.36
CA TYR A 229 15.88 -28.10 14.45
C TYR A 229 16.97 -28.89 13.72
N GLU A 230 17.76 -29.66 14.47
CA GLU A 230 18.48 -30.81 13.94
C GLU A 230 17.59 -32.05 13.96
N GLY A 231 17.46 -32.68 12.80
CA GLY A 231 17.41 -34.13 12.59
C GLY A 231 16.17 -34.92 13.04
N THR A 232 15.45 -35.52 12.09
CA THR A 232 15.47 -36.98 11.86
C THR A 232 15.01 -37.29 10.43
N GLN A 233 15.69 -38.25 9.80
CA GLN A 233 15.50 -38.72 8.42
C GLN A 233 14.12 -39.38 8.19
N SER A 234 13.43 -39.05 7.09
CA SER A 234 12.98 -40.04 6.10
C SER A 234 12.48 -39.39 4.79
N GLN A 235 13.15 -39.80 3.71
CA GLN A 235 12.81 -39.84 2.27
C GLN A 235 11.93 -38.76 1.59
N ARG A 236 12.64 -37.97 0.75
CA ARG A 236 12.40 -37.56 -0.68
C ARG A 236 10.97 -37.24 -1.15
N MET A 237 10.69 -36.21 -1.96
CA MET A 237 11.34 -34.99 -2.45
C MET A 237 10.23 -34.24 -3.22
N CYS A 238 10.00 -32.96 -2.93
CA CYS A 238 9.77 -31.93 -3.94
C CYS A 238 10.15 -30.60 -3.29
N GLY A 239 11.19 -29.95 -3.84
CA GLY A 239 11.95 -28.88 -3.20
C GLY A 239 11.09 -27.67 -2.82
N SER A 240 11.07 -27.34 -1.52
CA SER A 240 10.70 -26.01 -1.06
C SER A 240 11.97 -25.16 -1.03
N PRO A 241 11.94 -23.91 -1.53
CA PRO A 241 13.08 -23.01 -1.38
C PRO A 241 13.36 -22.73 0.11
N PRO A 242 14.61 -22.40 0.48
CA PRO A 242 14.99 -22.15 1.87
C PRO A 242 14.14 -21.02 2.47
N ARG A 243 13.51 -21.27 3.62
CA ARG A 243 12.77 -20.27 4.38
C ARG A 243 13.74 -19.39 5.15
N ARG A 244 13.68 -18.08 4.95
CA ARG A 244 14.42 -17.08 5.75
C ARG A 244 13.45 -16.39 6.72
N THR A 245 13.88 -16.17 7.96
CA THR A 245 13.08 -15.47 8.97
C THR A 245 13.56 -14.04 9.12
N MET A 246 12.64 -13.10 9.06
CA MET A 246 12.84 -11.67 9.23
C MET A 246 12.23 -11.26 10.58
N ASN A 247 13.09 -10.92 11.55
CA ASN A 247 12.66 -10.54 12.89
C ASN A 247 12.65 -9.02 13.03
N LEU A 248 11.45 -8.42 13.08
CA LEU A 248 11.27 -6.97 13.16
C LEU A 248 11.52 -6.38 14.57
N ASN A 249 11.99 -7.19 15.52
CA ASN A 249 12.28 -6.75 16.90
C ASN A 249 13.80 -6.63 17.18
N ARG A 250 14.65 -6.70 16.15
CA ARG A 250 16.09 -6.45 16.29
C ARG A 250 16.37 -4.95 16.19
N ASN A 251 16.60 -4.33 17.35
CA ASN A 251 17.43 -3.14 17.51
C ASN A 251 18.38 -3.40 18.67
#